data_AF-A0AAV0RDJ6-F1
#
_entry.id   AF-A0AAV0RDJ6-F1
#
_cell.length_a   1.000
_cell.length_b   1.000
_cell.length_c   1.000
_cell.angle_alpha   90.00
_cell.angle_beta   90.00
_cell.angle_gamma   90.00
#
_symmetry.space_group_name_H-M   'P 1'
#
loop_
_entity.id
_entity.type
_entity.pdbx_description
1 polymer ?
#
loop_
_entity_poly.entity_id
_entity_poly.type
_entity_poly.pdbx_seq_one_letter_code
_entity_poly.pdbx_strand_id
1 'polypeptide(L)'
;MVGAAIGTRDSDKERLELLVKAGVDVVVLDSSQGNSIYQIEMIKYVKRTYPQLDVIGGNVVTMNGLRVGMGSGSICTTQEVCAVGRGQATAVYKVASVASQSGVPVIADGGIQYSGQIVKALVLGASTVMMGGFLAGSTEAPGQYVNKCFFTLLGMHQDGTRVKKYRGMGSLEAMSKGSDQRYLGDKSKLKIAQGVVGAMPDKGSVLEFIPYTMQAVKQGFQDLGASSLPSAHELLRSQTLRLEVRTGAAINEGGVHSLHSFVKKSF
;
A
#
# COMPACT_ATOMS: atom_id res chain seq x y z
N MET A 1 -14.28 8.10 11.33
CA MET A 1 -12.89 8.32 10.87
C MET A 1 -12.86 8.32 9.36
N VAL A 2 -12.36 9.42 8.77
CA VAL A 2 -12.18 9.67 7.34
C VAL A 2 -10.78 10.25 7.15
N GLY A 3 -10.05 9.74 6.17
CA GLY A 3 -8.72 10.23 5.81
C GLY A 3 -8.68 10.80 4.39
N ALA A 4 -7.80 11.78 4.16
CA ALA A 4 -7.60 12.36 2.84
C ALA A 4 -6.11 12.52 2.49
N ALA A 5 -5.77 12.34 1.22
CA ALA A 5 -4.41 12.57 0.72
C ALA A 5 -4.25 13.99 0.18
N ILE A 6 -3.11 14.62 0.49
CA ILE A 6 -2.71 15.92 -0.05
C ILE A 6 -1.25 15.87 -0.52
N GLY A 7 -0.87 16.80 -1.41
CA GLY A 7 0.52 17.00 -1.80
C GLY A 7 1.32 17.77 -0.75
N THR A 8 2.45 18.33 -1.18
CA THR A 8 3.37 19.09 -0.33
C THR A 8 3.68 20.49 -0.87
N ARG A 9 2.91 20.96 -1.85
CA ARG A 9 3.08 22.30 -2.44
C ARG A 9 2.26 23.33 -1.69
N ASP A 10 2.59 24.61 -1.86
CA ASP A 10 1.88 25.69 -1.16
C ASP A 10 0.39 25.73 -1.50
N SER A 11 0.01 25.39 -2.74
CA SER A 11 -1.38 25.25 -3.15
C SER A 11 -2.15 24.14 -2.40
N ASP A 12 -1.45 23.15 -1.82
CA ASP A 12 -2.09 22.09 -1.03
C ASP A 12 -2.56 22.60 0.35
N LYS A 13 -2.13 23.79 0.79
CA LYS A 13 -2.60 24.40 2.05
C LYS A 13 -4.08 24.78 1.99
N GLU A 14 -4.54 25.30 0.85
CA GLU A 14 -5.96 25.59 0.61
C GLU A 14 -6.78 24.30 0.58
N ARG A 15 -6.29 23.26 -0.10
CA ARG A 15 -6.91 21.92 -0.07
C ARG A 15 -7.04 21.40 1.35
N LEU A 16 -5.99 21.54 2.17
CA LEU A 16 -6.00 21.13 3.57
C LEU A 16 -7.07 21.89 4.37
N GLU A 17 -7.15 23.21 4.22
CA GLU A 17 -8.17 24.03 4.90
C GLU A 17 -9.59 23.55 4.60
N LEU A 18 -9.89 23.32 3.32
CA LEU A 18 -11.21 22.81 2.90
C LEU A 18 -11.52 21.43 3.49
N LEU A 19 -10.53 20.53 3.56
CA LEU A 19 -10.68 19.21 4.15
C LEU A 19 -10.91 19.27 5.66
N VAL A 20 -10.18 20.14 6.37
CA VAL A 20 -10.37 20.37 7.82
C VAL A 20 -11.75 20.95 8.08
N LYS A 21 -12.20 21.91 7.28
CA LYS A 21 -13.56 22.47 7.37
C LYS A 21 -14.65 21.42 7.15
N ALA A 22 -14.37 20.43 6.30
CA ALA A 22 -15.25 19.28 6.06
C ALA A 22 -15.18 18.20 7.16
N GLY A 23 -14.29 18.34 8.15
CA GLY A 23 -14.19 17.43 9.29
C GLY A 23 -13.33 16.19 9.04
N VAL A 24 -12.26 16.29 8.23
CA VAL A 24 -11.30 15.18 8.07
C VAL A 24 -10.61 14.85 9.40
N ASP A 25 -10.49 13.55 9.73
CA ASP A 25 -9.83 13.11 10.96
C ASP A 25 -8.31 13.03 10.82
N VAL A 26 -7.83 12.63 9.63
CA VAL A 26 -6.39 12.42 9.36
C VAL A 26 -6.02 12.81 7.94
N VAL A 27 -4.83 13.43 7.77
CA VAL A 27 -4.30 13.77 6.44
C VAL A 27 -3.02 12.99 6.13
N VAL A 28 -2.93 12.47 4.90
CA VAL A 28 -1.76 11.76 4.39
C VAL A 28 -1.01 12.67 3.44
N LEU A 29 0.24 13.00 3.76
CA LEU A 29 1.14 13.72 2.86
C LEU A 29 1.71 12.73 1.85
N ASP A 30 1.23 12.77 0.61
CA ASP A 30 1.52 11.75 -0.40
C ASP A 30 2.68 12.16 -1.31
N SER A 31 3.85 11.57 -1.09
CA SER A 31 5.02 11.68 -1.96
C SER A 31 5.57 10.31 -2.33
N SER A 32 6.19 10.19 -3.50
CA SER A 32 6.97 8.98 -3.85
C SER A 32 8.19 8.81 -2.92
N GLN A 33 8.80 9.91 -2.48
CA GLN A 33 9.91 9.98 -1.54
C GLN A 33 9.65 11.15 -0.56
N GLY A 34 9.27 10.83 0.67
CA GLY A 34 8.77 11.79 1.66
C GLY A 34 9.84 12.58 2.42
N ASN A 35 11.10 12.12 2.42
CA ASN A 35 12.24 12.86 2.96
C ASN A 35 12.62 14.02 2.02
N SER A 36 11.84 15.09 2.09
CA SER A 36 12.05 16.33 1.36
C SER A 36 11.75 17.52 2.26
N ILE A 37 12.42 18.65 2.01
CA ILE A 37 12.19 19.91 2.73
C ILE A 37 10.71 20.31 2.63
N TYR A 38 10.09 20.15 1.46
CA TYR A 38 8.68 20.46 1.25
C TYR A 38 7.74 19.69 2.19
N GLN A 39 7.96 18.38 2.35
CA GLN A 39 7.11 17.59 3.24
C GLN A 39 7.37 17.91 4.71
N ILE A 40 8.63 18.09 5.11
CA ILE A 40 8.98 18.45 6.49
C ILE A 40 8.32 19.78 6.88
N GLU A 41 8.41 20.79 6.01
CA GLU A 41 7.78 22.09 6.25
C GLU A 41 6.25 22.02 6.22
N MET A 42 5.67 21.17 5.35
CA MET A 42 4.23 20.93 5.36
C MET A 42 3.76 20.26 6.67
N ILE A 43 4.49 19.27 7.20
CA ILE A 43 4.18 18.67 8.51
C ILE A 43 4.19 19.74 9.61
N LYS A 44 5.25 20.57 9.67
CA LYS A 44 5.35 21.67 10.64
C LYS A 44 4.22 22.67 10.50
N TYR A 45 3.86 23.03 9.25
CA TYR A 45 2.73 23.90 8.97
C TYR A 45 1.42 23.29 9.49
N VAL A 46 1.12 22.04 9.15
CA VAL A 46 -0.11 21.36 9.58
C VAL A 46 -0.18 21.30 11.11
N LYS A 47 0.90 20.90 11.80
CA LYS A 47 0.89 20.81 13.27
C LYS A 47 0.83 22.16 13.97
N ARG A 48 1.30 23.25 13.35
CA ARG A 48 1.16 24.61 13.87
C ARG A 48 -0.26 25.15 13.68
N THR A 49 -0.84 24.95 12.51
CA THR A 49 -2.15 25.51 12.14
C THR A 49 -3.31 24.68 12.71
N TYR A 50 -3.16 23.35 12.72
CA TYR A 50 -4.17 22.38 13.13
C TYR A 50 -3.54 21.36 14.12
N PRO A 51 -3.23 21.77 15.37
CA PRO A 51 -2.48 20.94 16.31
C PRO A 51 -3.16 19.62 16.66
N GLN A 52 -4.49 19.57 16.59
CA GLN A 52 -5.29 18.37 16.86
C GLN A 52 -5.46 17.44 15.66
N LEU A 53 -5.07 17.88 14.44
CA LEU A 53 -5.19 17.06 13.26
C LEU A 53 -4.08 16.01 13.21
N ASP A 54 -4.45 14.76 12.96
CA ASP A 54 -3.51 13.68 12.74
C ASP A 54 -2.89 13.77 11.35
N VAL A 55 -1.58 13.52 11.27
CA VAL A 55 -0.79 13.65 10.04
C VAL A 55 0.02 12.40 9.80
N ILE A 56 -0.13 11.81 8.63
CA ILE A 56 0.65 10.66 8.16
C ILE A 56 1.66 11.14 7.12
N GLY A 57 2.94 11.15 7.49
CA GLY A 57 4.06 11.46 6.58
C GLY A 57 4.59 10.22 5.87
N GLY A 58 4.99 10.38 4.60
CA GLY A 58 5.58 9.35 3.77
C GLY A 58 5.67 9.71 2.27
N ASN A 59 6.10 8.78 1.40
CA ASN A 59 6.58 7.45 1.76
C ASN A 59 8.07 7.45 2.13
N VAL A 60 8.48 6.56 3.03
CA VAL A 60 9.89 6.34 3.40
C VAL A 60 10.27 4.85 3.30
N VAL A 61 11.56 4.55 3.22
CA VAL A 61 12.07 3.15 3.26
C VAL A 61 13.28 2.95 4.21
N THR A 62 13.78 4.02 4.83
CA THR A 62 15.02 4.02 5.62
C THR A 62 14.94 4.74 6.96
N MET A 63 14.07 5.74 7.10
CA MET A 63 14.02 6.66 8.25
C MET A 63 12.69 6.57 8.98
N ASN A 64 12.55 7.30 10.09
CA ASN A 64 11.28 7.49 10.76
C ASN A 64 10.25 8.12 9.81
N GLY A 65 9.14 7.42 9.60
CA GLY A 65 8.01 7.88 8.82
C GLY A 65 6.85 6.92 9.02
N LEU A 66 5.63 7.45 8.94
CA LEU A 66 4.41 6.71 9.25
C LEU A 66 4.03 5.80 8.09
N ARG A 67 4.22 6.22 6.83
CA ARG A 67 3.88 5.42 5.65
C ARG A 67 5.13 4.89 4.95
N VAL A 68 5.27 3.56 4.91
CA VAL A 68 6.50 2.87 4.49
C VAL A 68 6.29 2.09 3.20
N GLY A 69 7.13 2.37 2.21
CA GLY A 69 7.19 1.62 0.95
C GLY A 69 7.47 2.49 -0.26
N MET A 70 8.40 2.06 -1.12
CA MET A 70 8.76 2.74 -2.36
C MET A 70 9.09 1.72 -3.44
N GLY A 71 8.31 1.74 -4.52
CA GLY A 71 8.47 0.80 -5.64
C GLY A 71 7.92 -0.60 -5.41
N SER A 72 7.28 -0.89 -4.27
CA SER A 72 6.75 -2.23 -3.92
C SER A 72 5.31 -2.48 -4.38
N GLY A 73 4.59 -1.43 -4.79
CA GLY A 73 3.22 -1.55 -5.29
C GLY A 73 3.15 -2.34 -6.60
N SER A 74 2.08 -3.11 -6.81
CA SER A 74 1.92 -4.02 -7.96
C SER A 74 1.89 -3.34 -9.34
N ILE A 75 1.81 -2.02 -9.37
CA ILE A 75 1.73 -1.16 -10.55
C ILE A 75 2.84 -0.11 -10.59
N CYS A 76 3.77 -0.16 -9.64
CA CYS A 76 4.83 0.81 -9.47
C CYS A 76 6.08 0.34 -10.22
N THR A 77 6.65 1.18 -11.08
CA THR A 77 7.89 0.87 -11.81
C THR A 77 9.06 1.71 -11.34
N THR A 78 8.93 2.43 -10.21
CA THR A 78 9.99 3.29 -9.64
C THR A 78 11.33 2.56 -9.46
N GLN A 79 11.33 1.30 -9.02
CA GLN A 79 12.59 0.54 -8.85
C GLN A 79 13.25 0.24 -10.20
N GLU A 80 12.46 -0.06 -11.23
CA GLU A 80 12.96 -0.35 -12.57
C GLU A 80 13.45 0.92 -13.27
N VAL A 81 12.62 1.97 -13.27
CA VAL A 81 12.85 3.19 -14.05
C VAL A 81 13.82 4.15 -13.34
N CYS A 82 13.80 4.22 -12.01
CA CYS A 82 14.61 5.16 -11.25
C CYS A 82 15.70 4.50 -10.42
N ALA A 83 15.81 3.16 -10.41
CA ALA A 83 16.78 2.42 -9.59
C ALA A 83 16.71 2.73 -8.08
N VAL A 84 15.57 3.22 -7.59
CA VAL A 84 15.37 3.60 -6.19
C VAL A 84 14.20 2.84 -5.58
N GLY A 85 14.42 2.28 -4.39
CA GLY A 85 13.42 1.59 -3.59
C GLY A 85 14.07 0.69 -2.56
N ARG A 86 13.28 -0.22 -2.00
CA ARG A 86 13.77 -1.25 -1.06
C ARG A 86 12.80 -2.42 -1.03
N GLY A 87 13.30 -3.63 -0.75
CA GLY A 87 12.46 -4.77 -0.45
C GLY A 87 11.50 -4.45 0.71
N GLN A 88 10.19 -4.60 0.48
CA GLN A 88 9.16 -4.06 1.37
C GLN A 88 9.24 -4.62 2.79
N ALA A 89 9.44 -5.93 2.95
CA ALA A 89 9.59 -6.57 4.27
C ALA A 89 10.75 -5.95 5.07
N THR A 90 11.91 -5.78 4.42
CA THR A 90 13.09 -5.13 5.03
C THR A 90 12.83 -3.67 5.36
N ALA A 91 12.14 -2.93 4.48
CA ALA A 91 11.79 -1.54 4.72
C ALA A 91 10.90 -1.39 5.95
N VAL A 92 9.83 -2.19 6.03
CA VAL A 92 8.91 -2.22 7.17
C VAL A 92 9.65 -2.58 8.45
N TYR A 93 10.40 -3.68 8.46
CA TYR A 93 11.13 -4.12 9.64
C TYR A 93 12.11 -3.06 10.16
N LYS A 94 12.94 -2.49 9.28
CA LYS A 94 13.94 -1.50 9.68
C LYS A 94 13.30 -0.20 10.15
N VAL A 95 12.28 0.30 9.45
CA VAL A 95 11.60 1.55 9.85
C VAL A 95 10.82 1.36 11.14
N ALA A 96 10.07 0.26 11.30
CA ALA A 96 9.35 -0.04 12.53
C ALA A 96 10.29 -0.21 13.75
N SER A 97 11.47 -0.81 13.56
CA SER A 97 12.46 -0.97 14.62
C SER A 97 12.95 0.37 15.18
N VAL A 98 13.02 1.42 14.34
CA VAL A 98 13.41 2.77 14.79
C VAL A 98 12.18 3.55 15.28
N ALA A 99 11.07 3.50 14.55
CA ALA A 99 9.85 4.25 14.88
C ALA A 99 9.24 3.84 16.23
N SER A 100 9.33 2.55 16.59
CA SER A 100 8.84 2.03 17.86
C SER A 100 9.52 2.64 19.08
N GLN A 101 10.78 3.08 18.97
CA GLN A 101 11.51 3.76 20.05
C GLN A 101 10.90 5.11 20.41
N SER A 102 10.16 5.72 19.47
CA SER A 102 9.46 6.98 19.65
C SER A 102 7.94 6.82 19.74
N GLY A 103 7.45 5.57 19.84
CA GLY A 103 6.00 5.29 19.87
C GLY A 103 5.26 5.64 18.59
N VAL A 104 5.95 5.77 17.46
CA VAL A 104 5.37 6.19 16.18
C VAL A 104 4.89 4.95 15.41
N PRO A 105 3.59 4.84 15.06
CA PRO A 105 3.06 3.66 14.36
C PRO A 105 3.52 3.60 12.89
N VAL A 106 3.58 2.40 12.32
CA VAL A 106 4.01 2.22 10.92
C VAL A 106 2.90 1.61 10.06
N ILE A 107 2.69 2.17 8.87
CA ILE A 107 1.79 1.69 7.84
C ILE A 107 2.64 1.04 6.73
N ALA A 108 2.50 -0.26 6.53
CA ALA A 108 3.12 -0.94 5.40
C ALA A 108 2.28 -0.72 4.13
N ASP A 109 2.81 0.08 3.19
CA ASP A 109 2.11 0.47 1.96
C ASP A 109 2.73 -0.18 0.72
N GLY A 110 1.94 -1.03 0.06
CA GLY A 110 2.32 -1.70 -1.18
C GLY A 110 2.82 -3.13 -1.00
N GLY A 111 2.76 -3.91 -2.09
CA GLY A 111 3.25 -5.28 -2.16
C GLY A 111 2.31 -6.37 -1.61
N ILE A 112 1.15 -6.01 -1.05
CA ILE A 112 0.19 -6.96 -0.49
C ILE A 112 -0.78 -7.51 -1.56
N GLN A 113 -0.79 -8.83 -1.69
CA GLN A 113 -1.56 -9.60 -2.65
C GLN A 113 -2.51 -10.61 -1.97
N TYR A 114 -2.14 -11.13 -0.80
CA TYR A 114 -2.91 -12.11 -0.05
C TYR A 114 -2.73 -11.93 1.47
N SER A 115 -3.63 -12.53 2.26
CA SER A 115 -3.70 -12.38 3.74
C SER A 115 -2.37 -12.70 4.45
N GLY A 116 -1.66 -13.74 4.03
CA GLY A 116 -0.34 -14.08 4.58
C GLY A 116 0.71 -12.96 4.47
N GLN A 117 0.63 -12.07 3.48
CA GLN A 117 1.51 -10.90 3.40
C GLN A 117 1.09 -9.78 4.38
N ILE A 118 -0.19 -9.68 4.70
CA ILE A 118 -0.70 -8.81 5.78
C ILE A 118 -0.12 -9.29 7.11
N VAL A 119 -0.23 -10.59 7.40
CA VAL A 119 0.34 -11.20 8.62
C VAL A 119 1.82 -10.91 8.73
N LYS A 120 2.60 -11.16 7.66
CA LYS A 120 4.04 -10.87 7.64
C LYS A 120 4.34 -9.39 7.91
N ALA A 121 3.65 -8.47 7.25
CA ALA A 121 3.90 -7.04 7.44
C ALA A 121 3.62 -6.59 8.88
N LEU A 122 2.51 -7.05 9.46
CA LEU A 122 2.12 -6.75 10.84
C LEU A 122 3.12 -7.33 11.85
N VAL A 123 3.48 -8.61 11.68
CA VAL A 123 4.49 -9.28 12.51
C VAL A 123 5.83 -8.55 12.46
N LEU A 124 6.26 -8.10 11.29
CA LEU A 124 7.52 -7.37 11.09
C LEU A 124 7.53 -5.95 11.71
N GLY A 125 6.48 -5.55 12.42
CA GLY A 125 6.44 -4.30 13.19
C GLY A 125 5.51 -3.22 12.64
N ALA A 126 4.82 -3.46 11.52
CA ALA A 126 3.78 -2.54 11.08
C ALA A 126 2.59 -2.54 12.05
N SER A 127 2.03 -1.37 12.31
CA SER A 127 0.78 -1.20 13.06
C SER A 127 -0.44 -1.41 12.18
N THR A 128 -0.36 -1.03 10.90
CA THR A 128 -1.42 -1.24 9.90
C THR A 128 -0.82 -1.51 8.52
N VAL A 129 -1.67 -1.92 7.58
CA VAL A 129 -1.30 -2.12 6.17
C VAL A 129 -2.17 -1.27 5.25
N MET A 130 -1.60 -0.73 4.19
CA MET A 130 -2.31 0.01 3.14
C MET A 130 -2.27 -0.81 1.84
N MET A 131 -3.44 -0.97 1.21
CA MET A 131 -3.62 -1.91 0.11
C MET A 131 -4.37 -1.26 -1.06
N GLY A 132 -3.70 -1.14 -2.20
CA GLY A 132 -4.32 -0.69 -3.45
C GLY A 132 -4.93 -1.85 -4.25
N GLY A 133 -4.08 -2.61 -4.96
CA GLY A 133 -4.53 -3.70 -5.84
C GLY A 133 -5.31 -4.81 -5.11
N PHE A 134 -5.07 -5.00 -3.82
CA PHE A 134 -5.86 -5.92 -3.01
C PHE A 134 -7.36 -5.55 -3.02
N LEU A 135 -7.71 -4.26 -3.03
CA LEU A 135 -9.08 -3.74 -2.93
C LEU A 135 -9.63 -3.20 -4.27
N ALA A 136 -8.78 -2.92 -5.25
CA ALA A 136 -9.17 -2.23 -6.49
C ALA A 136 -10.21 -2.97 -7.37
N GLY A 137 -10.35 -4.27 -7.21
CA GLY A 137 -11.37 -5.08 -7.90
C GLY A 137 -12.72 -5.15 -7.19
N SER A 138 -12.89 -4.49 -6.05
CA SER A 138 -14.12 -4.53 -5.26
C SER A 138 -15.25 -3.70 -5.88
N THR A 139 -16.49 -3.97 -5.46
CA THR A 139 -17.67 -3.24 -5.94
C THR A 139 -17.60 -1.75 -5.60
N GLU A 140 -17.11 -1.42 -4.41
CA GLU A 140 -17.00 -0.07 -3.86
C GLU A 140 -15.82 0.73 -4.43
N ALA A 141 -14.84 0.05 -5.03
CA ALA A 141 -13.74 0.75 -5.71
C ALA A 141 -14.26 1.60 -6.88
N PRO A 142 -13.76 2.83 -7.08
CA PRO A 142 -14.23 3.70 -8.15
C PRO A 142 -13.98 3.12 -9.54
N GLY A 143 -14.84 3.46 -10.49
CA GLY A 143 -14.81 2.94 -11.87
C GLY A 143 -15.81 1.82 -12.11
N GLN A 144 -16.13 1.59 -13.38
CA GLN A 144 -17.10 0.56 -13.79
C GLN A 144 -16.42 -0.76 -14.11
N TYR A 145 -17.15 -1.86 -13.90
CA TYR A 145 -16.74 -3.16 -14.41
C TYR A 145 -16.81 -3.15 -15.94
N VAL A 146 -15.78 -3.69 -16.57
CA VAL A 146 -15.76 -3.97 -18.00
C VAL A 146 -15.72 -5.49 -18.20
N ASN A 147 -16.51 -6.00 -19.14
CA ASN A 147 -16.41 -7.39 -19.55
C ASN A 147 -15.09 -7.56 -20.31
N LYS A 148 -14.33 -8.61 -19.97
CA LYS A 148 -12.95 -8.84 -20.44
C LYS A 148 -12.80 -8.94 -21.97
N CYS A 149 -13.89 -8.96 -22.74
CA CYS A 149 -13.87 -8.84 -24.21
C CYS A 149 -13.12 -7.60 -24.74
N PHE A 150 -12.99 -6.52 -23.96
CA PHE A 150 -12.23 -5.33 -24.39
C PHE A 150 -10.70 -5.49 -24.23
N PHE A 151 -10.23 -6.48 -23.46
CA PHE A 151 -8.81 -6.78 -23.24
C PHE A 151 -8.35 -8.05 -23.98
N THR A 152 -9.20 -8.63 -24.84
CA THR A 152 -8.93 -9.83 -25.65
C THR A 152 -7.78 -9.64 -26.66
N LEU A 153 -7.30 -8.41 -26.87
CA LEU A 153 -6.08 -8.13 -27.61
C LEU A 153 -4.77 -8.58 -26.89
N LEU A 154 -4.84 -9.07 -25.64
CA LEU A 154 -3.67 -9.47 -24.84
C LEU A 154 -3.63 -10.97 -24.44
N GLY A 155 -4.39 -11.84 -25.12
CA GLY A 155 -4.15 -13.29 -25.10
C GLY A 155 -4.43 -14.07 -23.80
N MET A 156 -5.21 -13.51 -22.86
CA MET A 156 -5.55 -14.22 -21.60
C MET A 156 -7.01 -14.66 -21.57
N HIS A 157 -7.27 -15.84 -22.12
CA HIS A 157 -8.59 -16.50 -22.15
C HIS A 157 -9.07 -16.91 -20.75
N GLN A 158 -10.17 -16.29 -20.31
CA GLN A 158 -11.22 -16.89 -19.50
C GLN A 158 -12.44 -16.01 -19.75
N ASP A 159 -13.33 -16.48 -20.62
CA ASP A 159 -14.53 -15.77 -21.02
C ASP A 159 -15.46 -15.62 -19.80
N GLY A 160 -15.96 -14.40 -19.56
CA GLY A 160 -16.94 -14.11 -18.50
C GLY A 160 -16.43 -13.42 -17.23
N THR A 161 -15.11 -13.27 -17.02
CA THR A 161 -14.60 -12.60 -15.81
C THR A 161 -14.73 -11.08 -15.91
N ARG A 162 -15.53 -10.47 -15.03
CA ARG A 162 -15.60 -9.00 -14.89
C ARG A 162 -14.28 -8.46 -14.33
N VAL A 163 -13.83 -7.32 -14.84
CA VAL A 163 -12.61 -6.65 -14.36
C VAL A 163 -12.83 -5.16 -14.14
N LYS A 164 -12.03 -4.55 -13.26
CA LYS A 164 -11.94 -3.09 -13.08
C LYS A 164 -10.57 -2.57 -13.47
N LYS A 165 -10.52 -1.37 -14.04
CA LYS A 165 -9.27 -0.68 -14.37
C LYS A 165 -8.54 -0.26 -13.09
N TYR A 166 -7.24 -0.54 -13.01
CA TYR A 166 -6.38 -0.15 -11.90
C TYR A 166 -5.11 0.52 -12.42
N ARG A 167 -4.77 1.71 -11.93
CA ARG A 167 -3.67 2.52 -12.47
C ARG A 167 -2.79 3.13 -11.39
N GLY A 168 -1.51 3.22 -11.69
CA GLY A 168 -0.52 3.79 -10.79
C GLY A 168 -0.60 5.30 -10.80
N MET A 169 -0.39 5.94 -9.66
CA MET A 169 -0.31 7.41 -9.61
C MET A 169 0.86 7.94 -10.45
N GLY A 170 1.88 7.12 -10.72
CA GLY A 170 2.99 7.43 -11.63
C GLY A 170 2.76 7.06 -13.08
N SER A 171 1.59 6.54 -13.45
CA SER A 171 1.23 6.26 -14.84
C SER A 171 0.96 7.56 -15.59
N LEU A 172 1.23 7.60 -16.90
CA LEU A 172 0.97 8.77 -17.74
C LEU A 172 -0.49 9.25 -17.64
N GLU A 173 -1.44 8.32 -17.54
CA GLU A 173 -2.87 8.62 -17.44
C GLU A 173 -3.30 9.20 -16.08
N ALA A 174 -2.59 8.86 -15.00
CA ALA A 174 -2.81 9.50 -13.71
C ALA A 174 -2.13 10.87 -13.68
N MET A 175 -0.90 10.96 -14.20
CA MET A 175 -0.10 12.18 -14.22
C MET A 175 -0.69 13.27 -15.11
N SER A 176 -1.39 12.91 -16.19
CA SER A 176 -2.17 13.86 -17.00
C SER A 176 -3.38 14.43 -16.25
N LYS A 177 -3.82 13.77 -15.17
CA LYS A 177 -4.92 14.19 -14.29
C LYS A 177 -4.44 14.76 -12.95
N GLY A 178 -3.17 15.13 -12.83
CA GLY A 178 -2.63 15.92 -11.71
C GLY A 178 -1.86 15.15 -10.63
N SER A 179 -1.57 13.86 -10.81
CA SER A 179 -0.71 13.12 -9.87
C SER A 179 0.79 13.33 -10.10
N ASP A 180 1.18 14.14 -11.08
CA ASP A 180 2.57 14.44 -11.42
C ASP A 180 3.33 15.16 -10.30
N GLN A 181 2.63 15.96 -9.49
CA GLN A 181 3.20 16.65 -8.33
C GLN A 181 3.87 15.69 -7.34
N ARG A 182 3.36 14.44 -7.23
CA ARG A 182 3.92 13.37 -6.39
C ARG A 182 5.32 12.91 -6.83
N TYR A 183 5.67 13.12 -8.10
CA TYR A 183 6.92 12.66 -8.72
C TYR A 183 7.89 13.80 -9.02
N LEU A 184 7.67 14.98 -8.43
CA LEU A 184 8.51 16.17 -8.60
C LEU A 184 8.69 16.59 -10.08
N GLY A 185 7.75 16.20 -10.94
CA GLY A 185 7.79 16.53 -12.36
C GLY A 185 7.53 18.01 -12.60
N ASP A 186 8.41 18.66 -13.37
CA ASP A 186 8.20 20.01 -13.88
C ASP A 186 7.20 19.96 -15.05
N LYS A 187 6.25 20.90 -15.12
CA LYS A 187 5.18 20.90 -16.15
C LYS A 187 5.72 21.06 -17.57
N SER A 188 6.95 21.57 -17.71
CA SER A 188 7.62 21.89 -18.97
C SER A 188 8.49 20.76 -19.55
N LYS A 189 8.67 19.64 -18.83
CA LYS A 189 9.60 18.56 -19.21
C LYS A 189 8.88 17.25 -19.52
N LEU A 190 9.56 16.39 -20.29
CA LEU A 190 9.15 15.01 -20.59
C LEU A 190 8.77 14.28 -19.28
N LYS A 191 7.53 13.78 -19.20
CA LYS A 191 7.05 13.05 -18.02
C LYS A 191 7.55 11.60 -18.05
N ILE A 192 8.38 11.23 -17.08
CA ILE A 192 8.87 9.86 -16.91
C ILE A 192 7.84 9.07 -16.09
N ALA A 193 7.25 8.04 -16.69
CA ALA A 193 6.27 7.20 -16.02
C ALA A 193 6.94 6.30 -14.97
N GLN A 194 6.41 6.32 -13.74
CA GLN A 194 6.82 5.45 -12.64
C GLN A 194 5.71 4.48 -12.22
N GLY A 195 4.75 4.24 -13.12
CA GLY A 195 3.76 3.21 -12.93
C GLY A 195 2.99 2.87 -14.20
N VAL A 196 2.23 1.79 -14.12
CA VAL A 196 1.48 1.22 -15.24
C VAL A 196 -0.03 1.31 -15.04
N VAL A 197 -0.77 1.02 -16.10
CA VAL A 197 -2.22 0.81 -16.09
C VAL A 197 -2.47 -0.67 -16.35
N GLY A 198 -3.34 -1.28 -15.56
CA GLY A 198 -3.76 -2.66 -15.72
C GLY A 198 -5.23 -2.84 -15.34
N ALA A 199 -5.63 -4.10 -15.16
CA ALA A 199 -6.96 -4.47 -14.73
C ALA A 199 -6.88 -5.46 -13.56
N MET A 200 -7.81 -5.34 -12.62
CA MET A 200 -7.99 -6.27 -11.51
C MET A 200 -9.26 -7.08 -11.71
N PRO A 201 -9.24 -8.39 -11.44
CA PRO A 201 -10.45 -9.19 -11.47
C PRO A 201 -11.44 -8.70 -10.41
N ASP A 202 -12.72 -8.90 -10.67
CA ASP A 202 -13.79 -8.68 -9.69
C ASP A 202 -13.54 -9.50 -8.41
N LYS A 203 -13.64 -8.83 -7.27
CA LYS A 203 -13.44 -9.40 -5.93
C LYS A 203 -14.72 -9.40 -5.08
N GLY A 204 -15.86 -8.99 -5.65
CA GLY A 204 -17.10 -8.82 -4.91
C GLY A 204 -17.09 -7.55 -4.04
N SER A 205 -17.94 -7.52 -3.01
CA SER A 205 -18.03 -6.38 -2.10
C SER A 205 -16.95 -6.45 -1.01
N VAL A 206 -16.42 -5.30 -0.62
CA VAL A 206 -15.56 -5.21 0.58
C VAL A 206 -16.28 -5.68 1.85
N LEU A 207 -17.61 -5.65 1.87
CA LEU A 207 -18.43 -6.11 3.00
C LEU A 207 -18.30 -7.62 3.27
N GLU A 208 -17.95 -8.42 2.26
CA GLU A 208 -17.68 -9.86 2.40
C GLU A 208 -16.17 -10.12 2.45
N PHE A 209 -15.43 -9.44 1.58
CA PHE A 209 -14.01 -9.69 1.38
C PHE A 209 -13.14 -9.27 2.59
N ILE A 210 -13.47 -8.16 3.26
CA ILE A 210 -12.73 -7.69 4.44
C ILE A 210 -12.94 -8.60 5.64
N PRO A 211 -14.18 -8.99 6.04
CA PRO A 211 -14.37 -9.96 7.13
C PRO A 211 -13.64 -11.29 6.89
N TYR A 212 -13.69 -11.84 5.67
CA TYR A 212 -12.91 -13.02 5.32
C TYR A 212 -11.41 -12.80 5.55
N THR A 213 -10.87 -11.69 5.04
CA THR A 213 -9.45 -11.36 5.17
C THR A 213 -9.06 -11.19 6.64
N MET A 214 -9.89 -10.54 7.45
CA MET A 214 -9.68 -10.39 8.89
C MET A 214 -9.64 -11.75 9.59
N GLN A 215 -10.53 -12.68 9.25
CA GLN A 215 -10.52 -14.03 9.81
C GLN A 215 -9.24 -14.79 9.43
N ALA A 216 -8.79 -14.68 8.18
CA ALA A 216 -7.54 -15.29 7.74
C ALA A 216 -6.31 -14.71 8.46
N VAL A 217 -6.29 -13.40 8.73
CA VAL A 217 -5.23 -12.75 9.52
C VAL A 217 -5.27 -13.24 10.97
N LYS A 218 -6.46 -13.33 11.59
CA LYS A 218 -6.62 -13.88 12.95
C LYS A 218 -6.12 -15.33 13.03
N GLN A 219 -6.43 -16.16 12.05
CA GLN A 219 -5.91 -17.53 11.98
C GLN A 219 -4.38 -17.54 11.91
N GLY A 220 -3.79 -16.69 11.06
CA GLY A 220 -2.34 -16.56 11.00
C GLY A 220 -1.71 -16.13 12.34
N PHE A 221 -2.38 -15.25 13.09
CA PHE A 221 -1.96 -14.83 14.43
C PHE A 221 -2.09 -15.95 15.47
N GLN A 222 -3.14 -16.77 15.37
CA GLN A 222 -3.31 -17.96 16.20
C GLN A 222 -2.18 -18.96 15.95
N ASP A 223 -1.89 -19.27 14.69
CA ASP A 223 -0.89 -20.27 14.30
C ASP A 223 0.54 -19.87 14.72
N LEU A 224 0.84 -18.56 14.75
CA LEU A 224 2.12 -18.03 15.24
C LEU A 224 2.16 -17.83 16.76
N GLY A 225 1.03 -18.02 17.47
CA GLY A 225 0.94 -17.92 18.93
C GLY A 225 0.78 -16.49 19.48
N ALA A 226 0.34 -15.51 18.69
CA ALA A 226 0.08 -14.15 19.17
C ALA A 226 -1.41 -13.87 19.33
N SER A 227 -1.80 -13.40 20.52
CA SER A 227 -3.18 -13.03 20.83
C SER A 227 -3.56 -11.62 20.35
N SER A 228 -2.58 -10.80 19.97
CA SER A 228 -2.77 -9.41 19.56
C SER A 228 -1.58 -8.87 18.77
N LEU A 229 -1.73 -7.70 18.15
CA LEU A 229 -0.63 -7.01 17.47
C LEU A 229 0.55 -6.68 18.41
N PRO A 230 0.34 -6.08 19.61
CA PRO A 230 1.43 -5.87 20.56
C PRO A 230 2.11 -7.19 20.97
N SER A 231 1.35 -8.27 21.14
CA SER A 231 1.92 -9.59 21.45
C SER A 231 2.80 -10.11 20.31
N ALA A 232 2.38 -9.96 19.04
CA ALA A 232 3.20 -10.36 17.91
C ALA A 232 4.52 -9.56 17.82
N HIS A 233 4.47 -8.26 18.08
CA HIS A 233 5.67 -7.41 18.13
C HIS A 233 6.59 -7.80 19.28
N GLU A 234 6.04 -8.15 20.44
CA GLU A 234 6.83 -8.64 21.57
C GLU A 234 7.50 -9.97 21.25
N LEU A 235 6.77 -10.95 20.70
CA LEU A 235 7.32 -12.24 20.33
C LEU A 235 8.47 -12.11 19.30
N LEU A 236 8.36 -11.16 18.37
CA LEU A 236 9.44 -10.88 17.42
C LEU A 236 10.67 -10.27 18.13
N ARG A 237 10.46 -9.29 19.02
CA ARG A 237 11.55 -8.62 19.76
C ARG A 237 12.25 -9.54 20.75
N SER A 238 11.49 -10.39 21.45
CA SER A 238 12.01 -11.39 22.39
C SER A 238 12.70 -12.58 21.70
N GLN A 239 12.65 -12.63 20.36
CA GLN A 239 13.14 -13.74 19.54
C GLN A 239 12.47 -15.10 19.81
N THR A 240 11.32 -15.09 20.50
CA THR A 240 10.47 -16.27 20.68
C THR A 240 9.83 -16.68 19.35
N LEU A 241 9.36 -15.70 18.57
CA LEU A 241 8.94 -15.92 17.19
C LEU A 241 10.18 -16.04 16.29
N ARG A 242 10.24 -17.12 15.51
CA ARG A 242 11.30 -17.38 14.55
C ARG A 242 10.76 -17.23 13.13
N LEU A 243 11.58 -16.71 12.23
CA LEU A 243 11.27 -16.59 10.81
C LEU A 243 12.34 -17.34 10.01
N GLU A 244 11.91 -18.02 8.95
CA GLU A 244 12.80 -18.78 8.08
C GLU A 244 12.77 -18.20 6.66
N VAL A 245 13.94 -18.07 6.05
CA VAL A 245 14.04 -17.60 4.66
C VAL A 245 13.71 -18.76 3.73
N ARG A 246 12.88 -18.50 2.73
CA ARG A 246 12.51 -19.49 1.72
C ARG A 246 13.22 -19.21 0.41
N THR A 247 13.84 -20.24 -0.16
CA THR A 247 14.36 -20.21 -1.52
C THR A 247 13.23 -20.11 -2.54
N GLY A 248 13.54 -19.78 -3.80
CA GLY A 248 12.54 -19.74 -4.86
C GLY A 248 11.80 -21.07 -5.05
N ALA A 249 12.51 -22.20 -4.95
CA ALA A 249 11.91 -23.53 -4.99
C ALA A 249 10.95 -23.76 -3.82
N ALA A 250 11.35 -23.41 -2.59
CA ALA A 250 10.49 -23.52 -1.43
C ALA A 250 9.25 -22.62 -1.53
N ILE A 251 9.35 -21.45 -2.16
CA ILE A 251 8.19 -20.57 -2.44
C ILE A 251 7.20 -21.27 -3.37
N ASN A 252 7.68 -21.86 -4.46
CA ASN A 252 6.85 -22.60 -5.42
C ASN A 252 6.18 -23.81 -4.75
N GLU A 253 6.91 -24.56 -3.92
CA GLU A 253 6.40 -25.69 -3.14
C GLU A 253 5.28 -25.28 -2.16
N GLY A 254 5.40 -24.14 -1.47
CA GLY A 254 4.29 -23.72 -0.58
C GLY A 254 3.08 -23.12 -1.31
N GLY A 255 3.11 -23.05 -2.65
CA GLY A 255 1.94 -22.76 -3.47
C GLY A 255 1.15 -24.03 -3.81
N VAL A 256 0.17 -23.91 -4.72
CA VAL A 256 -0.46 -25.10 -5.31
C VAL A 256 0.46 -25.61 -6.43
N HIS A 257 0.89 -26.87 -6.36
CA HIS A 257 1.74 -27.48 -7.38
C HIS A 257 1.35 -28.96 -7.62
N SER A 258 1.85 -29.54 -8.70
CA SER A 258 1.69 -30.97 -9.03
C SER A 258 0.24 -31.45 -9.25
N LEU A 259 -0.64 -30.59 -9.75
CA LEU A 259 -2.03 -30.93 -10.12
C LEU A 259 -2.24 -30.73 -11.64
N HIS A 260 -3.08 -31.56 -12.25
CA HIS A 260 -3.50 -31.37 -13.66
C HIS A 260 -4.33 -30.09 -13.84
N SER A 261 -5.25 -29.81 -12.89
CA SER A 261 -6.01 -28.56 -12.82
C SER A 261 -6.51 -28.31 -11.39
N PHE A 262 -6.80 -27.05 -11.03
CA PHE A 262 -7.42 -26.69 -9.76
C PHE A 262 -8.18 -25.36 -9.87
N VAL A 263 -9.14 -25.13 -8.96
CA VAL A 263 -9.86 -23.86 -8.83
C VAL A 263 -9.58 -23.31 -7.44
N LYS A 264 -8.94 -22.14 -7.37
CA LYS A 264 -8.68 -21.44 -6.11
C LYS A 264 -9.81 -20.48 -5.80
N LYS A 265 -10.78 -20.92 -5.01
CA LYS A 265 -11.80 -20.02 -4.44
C LYS A 265 -11.20 -19.24 -3.28
N SER A 266 -11.46 -17.94 -3.24
CA SER A 266 -10.97 -17.07 -2.17
C SER A 266 -11.87 -17.13 -0.95
N PHE A 267 -13.17 -17.35 -1.16
CA PHE A 267 -14.22 -17.61 -0.18
C PHE A 267 -15.38 -18.28 -0.92
#